data_AF-A0A0G0IN83-F1
#
_entry.id   AF-A0A0G0IN83-F1
#
_cell.length_a   1.000
_cell.length_b   1.000
_cell.length_c   1.000
_cell.angle_alpha   90.00
_cell.angle_beta   90.00
_cell.angle_gamma   90.00
#
_symmetry.space_group_name_H-M   'P 1'
#
loop_
_entity.id
_entity.type
_entity.pdbx_description
1 polymer ?
#
loop_
_entity_poly.entity_id
_entity_poly.type
_entity_poly.pdbx_seq_one_letter_code
_entity_poly.pdbx_strand_id
1 'polypeptide(L)'
;MSSPQFKAGDIGVLNRKISISELRQVDPISIIGLYISEALLFLGILFILLNNLNVFAPGSYFGAYNWVTVVVFSIGLCINFISIPFLYFSSLKNFIKESDFWDKETFWILPLFFFGTFFLYNSLIAPAFILLVLSIITIASIHIKFIFKAREINIKNTERLLSNHDQYEITLKYLSAYYVLLLALMVSFDPLHQIFVWIRLHS
;
A
#
# COMPACT_ATOMS: atom_id res chain seq x y z
N MET A 1 -39.58 -13.81 -25.52
CA MET A 1 -38.74 -13.74 -24.31
C MET A 1 -37.29 -13.91 -24.73
N SER A 2 -36.57 -12.80 -24.85
CA SER A 2 -35.16 -12.76 -25.21
C SER A 2 -34.36 -12.48 -23.94
N SER A 3 -33.62 -13.48 -23.50
CA SER A 3 -32.63 -13.38 -22.42
C SER A 3 -31.61 -12.27 -22.73
N PRO A 4 -31.24 -11.41 -21.77
CA PRO A 4 -30.15 -10.47 -21.97
C PRO A 4 -28.84 -11.25 -22.03
N GLN A 5 -28.17 -11.21 -23.19
CA GLN A 5 -26.79 -11.67 -23.32
C GLN A 5 -25.88 -10.70 -22.55
N PHE A 6 -25.35 -11.16 -21.41
CA PHE A 6 -24.21 -10.51 -20.78
C PHE A 6 -23.03 -10.57 -21.77
N LYS A 7 -22.68 -9.42 -22.37
CA LYS A 7 -21.34 -9.26 -22.94
C LYS A 7 -20.36 -9.43 -21.80
N ALA A 8 -19.56 -10.49 -21.86
CA ALA A 8 -18.39 -10.67 -21.03
C ALA A 8 -17.46 -9.47 -21.27
N GLY A 9 -17.64 -8.41 -20.47
CA GLY A 9 -16.62 -7.39 -20.32
C GLY A 9 -15.43 -8.06 -19.70
N ASP A 10 -14.26 -7.88 -20.31
CA ASP A 10 -12.97 -8.30 -19.80
C ASP A 10 -12.81 -7.86 -18.34
N ILE A 11 -13.13 -8.75 -17.40
CA ILE A 11 -12.63 -8.71 -16.02
C ILE A 11 -11.23 -9.35 -16.01
N GLY A 12 -10.45 -9.07 -17.06
CA GLY A 12 -9.04 -9.38 -17.09
C GLY A 12 -8.37 -8.46 -16.10
N VAL A 13 -8.11 -8.96 -14.90
CA VAL A 13 -7.08 -8.43 -14.01
C VAL A 13 -5.80 -8.42 -14.85
N LEU A 14 -5.53 -7.28 -15.47
CA LEU A 14 -4.58 -7.16 -16.56
C LEU A 14 -3.18 -7.15 -15.97
N ASN A 15 -2.63 -8.34 -15.75
CA ASN A 15 -1.20 -8.56 -15.50
C ASN A 15 -0.42 -8.29 -16.80
N ARG A 16 -0.52 -7.05 -17.32
CA ARG A 16 0.18 -6.63 -18.53
C ARG A 16 1.64 -6.42 -18.16
N LYS A 17 2.52 -7.28 -18.68
CA LYS A 17 3.96 -7.03 -18.63
C LYS A 17 4.21 -5.68 -19.30
N ILE A 18 4.59 -4.68 -18.49
CA ILE A 18 4.95 -3.34 -18.96
C ILE A 18 6.05 -3.51 -20.02
N SER A 19 5.76 -3.05 -21.23
CA SER A 19 6.74 -3.07 -22.31
C SER A 19 7.87 -2.07 -22.00
N ILE A 20 9.10 -2.38 -22.41
CA ILE A 20 10.26 -1.48 -22.22
C ILE A 20 10.01 -0.09 -22.84
N SER A 21 9.15 -0.01 -23.85
CA SER A 21 8.68 1.24 -24.45
C SER A 21 7.80 2.09 -23.52
N GLU A 22 6.94 1.49 -22.70
CA GLU A 22 6.09 2.20 -21.73
C GLU A 22 6.94 2.74 -20.56
N LEU A 23 7.94 1.98 -20.11
CA LEU A 23 8.93 2.42 -19.10
C LEU A 23 9.68 3.69 -19.50
N ARG A 24 9.82 3.97 -20.80
CA ARG A 24 10.52 5.16 -21.32
C ARG A 24 9.72 6.45 -21.16
N GLN A 25 8.40 6.37 -20.97
CA GLN A 25 7.52 7.51 -20.73
C GLN A 25 7.28 7.80 -19.24
N VAL A 26 7.64 6.86 -18.36
CA VAL A 26 7.49 7.00 -16.91
C VAL A 26 8.60 7.89 -16.35
N ASP A 27 8.23 8.74 -15.39
CA ASP A 27 9.20 9.57 -14.67
C ASP A 27 10.16 8.68 -13.85
N PRO A 28 11.49 8.79 -14.01
CA PRO A 28 12.44 7.96 -13.27
C PRO A 28 12.30 8.11 -11.75
N ILE A 29 11.85 9.27 -11.27
CA ILE A 29 11.61 9.52 -9.84
C ILE A 29 10.48 8.62 -9.31
N SER A 30 9.42 8.42 -10.10
CA SER A 30 8.30 7.54 -9.76
C SER A 30 8.74 6.08 -9.65
N ILE A 31 9.56 5.63 -10.60
CA ILE A 31 10.13 4.27 -10.59
C ILE A 31 10.99 4.05 -9.35
N ILE A 32 11.91 4.98 -9.08
CA ILE A 32 12.83 4.88 -7.94
C ILE A 32 12.04 4.90 -6.62
N GLY A 33 11.09 5.81 -6.48
CA GLY A 33 10.30 5.91 -5.25
C GLY A 33 9.43 4.67 -5.00
N LEU A 34 8.89 4.05 -6.05
CA LEU A 34 8.18 2.77 -5.93
C LEU A 34 9.12 1.67 -5.44
N TYR A 35 10.27 1.47 -6.08
CA TYR A 35 11.21 0.41 -5.68
C TYR A 35 11.80 0.63 -4.29
N ILE A 36 12.06 1.87 -3.88
CA ILE A 36 12.48 2.18 -2.50
C ILE A 36 11.38 1.77 -1.52
N SER A 37 10.11 2.05 -1.84
CA SER A 37 8.98 1.70 -0.99
C SER A 37 8.80 0.18 -0.88
N GLU A 38 8.89 -0.54 -2.01
CA GLU A 38 8.89 -2.01 -2.07
C GLU A 38 10.06 -2.58 -1.24
N ALA A 39 11.28 -2.06 -1.42
CA ALA A 39 12.46 -2.51 -0.70
C ALA A 39 12.35 -2.33 0.82
N LEU A 40 11.84 -1.17 1.27
CA LEU A 40 11.60 -0.92 2.71
C LEU A 40 10.63 -1.95 3.29
N LEU A 41 9.54 -2.25 2.57
CA LEU A 41 8.57 -3.25 2.96
C LEU A 41 9.22 -4.63 3.12
N PHE A 42 9.89 -5.12 2.07
CA PHE A 42 10.53 -6.44 2.09
C PHE A 42 11.63 -6.53 3.15
N LEU A 43 12.38 -5.45 3.35
CA LEU A 43 13.38 -5.37 4.39
C LEU A 43 12.73 -5.54 5.78
N GLY A 44 11.64 -4.83 6.06
CA GLY A 44 10.89 -4.96 7.31
C GLY A 44 10.41 -6.39 7.56
N ILE A 45 9.81 -7.04 6.55
CA ILE A 45 9.36 -8.44 6.64
C ILE A 45 10.54 -9.37 6.91
N LEU A 46 11.66 -9.19 6.19
CA LEU A 46 12.86 -10.00 6.36
C LEU A 46 13.44 -9.90 7.78
N PHE A 47 13.50 -8.69 8.35
CA PHE A 47 13.93 -8.48 9.73
C PHE A 47 13.04 -9.22 10.73
N ILE A 48 11.71 -9.15 10.56
CA ILE A 48 10.77 -9.88 11.42
C ILE A 48 10.99 -11.39 11.30
N LEU A 49 11.10 -11.91 10.08
CA LEU A 49 11.28 -13.34 9.86
C LEU A 49 12.58 -13.86 10.48
N LEU A 50 13.70 -13.21 10.18
CA LEU A 50 15.02 -13.59 10.71
C LEU A 50 15.09 -13.46 12.23
N ASN A 51 14.38 -12.48 12.82
CA ASN A 51 14.29 -12.37 14.27
C ASN A 51 13.49 -13.51 14.89
N ASN A 52 12.34 -13.87 14.32
CA ASN A 52 11.52 -14.99 14.82
C ASN A 52 12.21 -16.35 14.63
N LEU A 53 13.10 -16.48 13.64
CA LEU A 53 13.97 -17.66 13.43
C LEU A 53 15.22 -17.64 14.33
N ASN A 54 15.31 -16.74 15.32
CA ASN A 54 16.43 -16.60 16.23
C ASN A 54 17.79 -16.29 15.57
N VAL A 55 17.81 -15.71 14.36
CA VAL A 55 19.06 -15.36 13.66
C VAL A 55 19.67 -14.07 14.21
N PHE A 56 18.86 -13.04 14.47
CA PHE A 56 19.35 -11.71 14.88
C PHE A 56 19.42 -11.51 16.40
N ALA A 57 18.34 -11.81 17.12
CA ALA A 57 18.29 -11.71 18.57
C ALA A 57 17.74 -13.04 19.13
N PRO A 58 18.62 -14.02 19.40
CA PRO A 58 18.20 -15.33 19.89
C PRO A 58 17.38 -15.22 21.17
N GLY A 59 16.21 -15.88 21.20
CA GLY A 59 15.29 -15.84 22.34
C GLY A 59 14.38 -14.61 22.38
N SER A 60 14.55 -13.66 21.46
CA SER A 60 13.65 -12.51 21.29
C SER A 60 12.64 -12.75 20.16
N TYR A 61 11.57 -11.97 20.11
CA TYR A 61 10.54 -12.03 19.06
C TYR A 61 10.15 -10.62 18.64
N PHE A 62 9.52 -10.49 17.46
CA PHE A 62 9.03 -9.18 17.03
C PHE A 62 7.88 -8.72 17.94
N GLY A 63 8.01 -7.51 18.48
CA GLY A 63 7.14 -6.96 19.51
C GLY A 63 7.74 -7.00 20.91
N ALA A 64 8.76 -7.82 21.17
CA ALA A 64 9.61 -7.61 22.34
C ALA A 64 10.48 -6.36 22.13
N TYR A 65 10.79 -5.64 23.21
CA TYR A 65 11.67 -4.46 23.13
C TYR A 65 13.11 -4.91 22.83
N ASN A 66 13.48 -4.90 21.55
CA ASN A 66 14.81 -5.22 21.03
C ASN A 66 15.13 -4.27 19.86
N TRP A 67 16.39 -4.25 19.44
CA TRP A 67 16.86 -3.37 18.38
C TRP A 67 16.16 -3.66 17.03
N VAL A 68 15.80 -4.92 16.75
CA VAL A 68 15.08 -5.30 15.51
C VAL A 68 13.69 -4.66 15.49
N THR A 69 12.96 -4.71 16.60
CA THR A 69 11.65 -4.09 16.75
C THR A 69 11.74 -2.58 16.55
N VAL A 70 12.79 -1.92 17.04
CA VAL A 70 13.03 -0.49 16.80
C VAL A 70 13.27 -0.21 15.32
N VAL A 71 14.10 -1.00 14.64
CA VAL A 71 14.37 -0.85 13.20
C VAL A 71 13.10 -1.04 12.37
N VAL A 72 12.35 -2.12 12.62
CA VAL A 72 11.10 -2.42 11.92
C VAL A 72 10.05 -1.33 12.18
N PHE A 73 9.98 -0.82 13.41
CA PHE A 73 9.13 0.31 13.77
C PHE A 73 9.49 1.57 12.97
N SER A 74 10.79 1.90 12.87
CA SER A 74 11.26 3.03 12.05
C SER A 74 10.94 2.85 10.57
N ILE A 75 11.07 1.63 10.03
CA ILE A 75 10.64 1.30 8.67
C ILE A 75 9.14 1.56 8.51
N GLY A 76 8.31 1.14 9.48
CA GLY A 76 6.87 1.41 9.50
C GLY A 76 6.55 2.90 9.45
N LEU A 77 7.26 3.73 10.21
CA LEU A 77 7.12 5.19 10.16
C LEU A 77 7.47 5.75 8.79
N CYS A 78 8.59 5.32 8.20
CA CYS A 78 9.00 5.76 6.86
C CYS A 78 7.96 5.35 5.81
N ILE A 79 7.44 4.13 5.87
CA ILE A 79 6.40 3.66 4.93
C ILE A 79 5.15 4.53 5.04
N ASN A 80 4.64 4.73 6.26
CA ASN A 80 3.36 5.40 6.44
C ASN A 80 3.41 6.92 6.23
N PHE A 81 4.49 7.59 6.62
CA PHE A 81 4.60 9.05 6.54
C PHE A 81 5.36 9.56 5.31
N ILE A 82 6.11 8.70 4.61
CA ILE A 82 6.93 9.12 3.47
C ILE A 82 6.52 8.34 2.21
N SER A 83 6.65 7.01 2.21
CA SER A 83 6.41 6.20 1.01
C SER A 83 4.97 6.29 0.50
N ILE A 84 3.97 6.07 1.37
CA ILE A 84 2.57 6.11 0.95
C ILE A 84 2.17 7.50 0.45
N PRO A 85 2.44 8.61 1.17
CA PRO A 85 2.22 9.95 0.65
C PRO A 85 2.90 10.18 -0.69
N PHE A 86 4.17 9.81 -0.81
CA PHE A 86 4.92 9.95 -2.06
C PHE A 86 4.23 9.21 -3.22
N LEU A 87 3.80 7.96 -3.01
CA LEU A 87 3.13 7.15 -4.03
C LEU A 87 1.79 7.76 -4.46
N TYR A 88 1.02 8.36 -3.54
CA TYR A 88 -0.17 9.12 -3.91
C TYR A 88 0.17 10.25 -4.89
N PHE A 89 1.13 11.12 -4.52
CA PHE A 89 1.55 12.24 -5.37
C PHE A 89 2.10 11.78 -6.71
N SER A 90 2.92 10.74 -6.71
CA SER A 90 3.52 10.16 -7.89
C SER A 90 2.47 9.55 -8.82
N SER A 91 1.52 8.78 -8.26
CA SER A 91 0.42 8.16 -8.98
C SER A 91 -0.44 9.20 -9.70
N LEU A 92 -0.85 10.27 -9.00
CA LEU A 92 -1.61 11.35 -9.64
C LEU A 92 -0.80 12.05 -10.75
N LYS A 93 0.50 12.25 -10.56
CA LYS A 93 1.37 12.86 -11.58
C LYS A 93 1.43 11.99 -12.83
N ASN A 94 1.56 10.67 -12.66
CA ASN A 94 1.58 9.71 -13.77
C ASN A 94 0.20 9.60 -14.45
N PHE A 95 -0.88 9.66 -13.67
CA PHE A 95 -2.25 9.72 -14.20
C PHE A 95 -2.48 10.96 -15.08
N ILE A 96 -2.09 12.15 -14.61
CA ILE A 96 -2.21 13.40 -15.40
C ILE A 96 -1.35 13.37 -16.67
N LYS A 97 -0.24 12.62 -16.64
CA LYS A 97 0.63 12.41 -17.81
C LYS A 97 0.15 11.28 -18.73
N GLU A 98 -1.04 10.72 -18.49
CA GLU A 98 -1.61 9.59 -19.26
C GLU A 98 -0.71 8.34 -19.27
N SER A 99 0.06 8.13 -18.20
CA SER A 99 0.94 6.97 -18.02
C SER A 99 0.31 5.95 -17.10
N ASP A 100 0.08 4.73 -17.58
CA ASP A 100 -0.54 3.62 -16.83
C ASP A 100 0.24 3.19 -15.57
N PHE A 101 1.45 3.73 -15.34
CA PHE A 101 2.24 3.48 -14.14
C PHE A 101 1.53 3.88 -12.84
N TRP A 102 0.58 4.82 -12.91
CA TRP A 102 -0.25 5.22 -11.76
C TRP A 102 -0.95 4.03 -11.11
N ASP A 103 -1.37 3.02 -11.89
CA ASP A 103 -2.12 1.87 -11.38
C ASP A 103 -1.21 0.99 -10.51
N LYS A 104 0.02 0.75 -10.98
CA LYS A 104 1.03 0.02 -10.21
C LYS A 104 1.37 0.72 -8.89
N GLU A 105 1.54 2.04 -8.91
CA GLU A 105 1.80 2.82 -7.70
C GLU A 105 0.62 2.74 -6.72
N THR A 106 -0.61 2.87 -7.24
CA THR A 106 -1.83 2.81 -6.42
C THR A 106 -2.06 1.43 -5.83
N PHE A 107 -1.75 0.36 -6.59
CA PHE A 107 -1.78 -1.01 -6.11
C PHE A 107 -0.86 -1.20 -4.89
N TRP A 108 0.39 -0.73 -4.97
CA TRP A 108 1.38 -0.91 -3.90
C TRP A 108 1.10 -0.11 -2.63
N ILE A 109 0.29 0.94 -2.71
CA ILE A 109 -0.16 1.67 -1.51
C ILE A 109 -0.88 0.74 -0.53
N LEU A 110 -1.63 -0.25 -1.01
CA LEU A 110 -2.37 -1.17 -0.13
C LEU A 110 -1.48 -2.08 0.72
N PRO A 111 -0.56 -2.90 0.16
CA PRO A 111 0.34 -3.71 0.97
C PRO A 111 1.26 -2.84 1.85
N LEU A 112 1.70 -1.68 1.36
CA LEU A 112 2.46 -0.73 2.19
C LEU A 112 1.67 -0.25 3.39
N PHE A 113 0.40 0.10 3.19
CA PHE A 113 -0.48 0.48 4.29
C PHE A 113 -0.66 -0.66 5.30
N PHE A 114 -0.93 -1.88 4.81
CA PHE A 114 -1.10 -3.05 5.68
C PHE A 114 0.11 -3.28 6.57
N PHE A 115 1.27 -3.48 5.95
CA PHE A 115 2.47 -3.86 6.67
C PHE A 115 3.08 -2.69 7.43
N GLY A 116 3.04 -1.46 6.91
CA GLY A 116 3.50 -0.27 7.63
C GLY A 116 2.69 -0.05 8.92
N THR A 117 1.37 -0.21 8.85
CA THR A 117 0.47 -0.14 10.01
C THR A 117 0.73 -1.29 10.99
N PHE A 118 0.95 -2.51 10.49
CA PHE A 118 1.34 -3.66 11.32
C PHE A 118 2.68 -3.45 12.05
N PHE A 119 3.69 -2.89 11.37
CA PHE A 119 5.01 -2.61 11.95
C PHE A 119 4.93 -1.63 13.11
N LEU A 120 4.01 -0.67 13.06
CA LEU A 120 3.74 0.24 14.17
C LEU A 120 2.98 -0.46 15.29
N TYR A 121 1.85 -1.09 14.96
CA TYR A 121 0.92 -1.68 15.93
C TYR A 121 1.56 -2.71 16.86
N ASN A 122 2.33 -3.65 16.30
CA ASN A 122 2.84 -4.79 17.06
C ASN A 122 4.20 -4.51 17.74
N SER A 123 4.73 -3.28 17.65
CA SER A 123 6.07 -2.95 18.16
C SER A 123 6.19 -2.83 19.68
N LEU A 124 5.07 -2.80 20.44
CA LEU A 124 4.99 -2.54 21.89
C LEU A 124 5.83 -1.33 22.38
N ILE A 125 6.19 -0.41 21.48
CA ILE A 125 6.93 0.82 21.78
C ILE A 125 5.95 1.87 22.32
N ALA A 126 6.32 2.60 23.38
CA ALA A 126 5.41 3.51 24.10
C ALA A 126 4.64 4.52 23.20
N PRO A 127 5.26 5.24 22.25
CA PRO A 127 4.53 6.11 21.32
C PRO A 127 3.87 5.41 20.13
N ALA A 128 4.00 4.08 19.99
CA ALA A 128 3.61 3.37 18.77
C ALA A 128 2.13 3.51 18.43
N PHE A 129 1.24 3.42 19.43
CA PHE A 129 -0.20 3.57 19.22
C PHE A 129 -0.58 4.99 18.78
N ILE A 130 0.03 6.01 19.38
CA ILE A 130 -0.23 7.41 19.00
C ILE A 130 0.24 7.66 17.57
N LEU A 131 1.45 7.19 17.22
CA LEU A 131 2.00 7.34 15.87
C LEU A 131 1.21 6.54 14.83
N LEU A 132 0.71 5.37 15.20
CA LEU A 132 -0.22 4.59 14.39
C LEU A 132 -1.48 5.39 14.05
N VAL A 133 -2.16 5.95 15.05
CA VAL A 133 -3.38 6.75 14.85
C VAL A 133 -3.08 7.97 13.97
N LEU A 134 -2.00 8.70 14.23
CA LEU A 134 -1.59 9.85 13.42
C LEU A 134 -1.29 9.45 11.96
N SER A 135 -0.69 8.28 11.76
CA SER A 135 -0.39 7.77 10.43
C SER A 135 -1.65 7.43 9.65
N ILE A 136 -2.64 6.78 10.29
CA ILE A 136 -3.95 6.48 9.69
C ILE A 136 -4.66 7.78 9.31
N ILE A 137 -4.69 8.77 10.20
CA ILE A 137 -5.33 10.08 9.92
C ILE A 137 -4.65 10.76 8.73
N THR A 138 -3.31 10.73 8.67
CA THR A 138 -2.53 11.34 7.59
C THR A 138 -2.83 10.68 6.26
N ILE A 139 -2.79 9.34 6.21
CA ILE A 139 -3.08 8.57 4.99
C ILE A 139 -4.53 8.77 4.56
N ALA A 140 -5.49 8.76 5.48
CA ALA A 140 -6.89 9.03 5.18
C ALA A 140 -7.11 10.44 4.62
N SER A 141 -6.45 11.45 5.20
CA SER A 141 -6.54 12.84 4.73
C SER A 141 -5.98 13.01 3.31
N ILE A 142 -4.84 12.36 3.04
CA ILE A 142 -4.25 12.31 1.69
C ILE A 142 -5.19 11.59 0.75
N HIS A 143 -5.67 10.41 1.10
CA HIS A 143 -6.57 9.62 0.27
C HIS A 143 -7.82 10.41 -0.15
N ILE A 144 -8.49 11.04 0.82
CA ILE A 144 -9.66 11.90 0.58
C ILE A 144 -9.32 13.05 -0.37
N LYS A 145 -8.19 13.74 -0.15
CA LYS A 145 -7.71 14.81 -1.03
C LYS A 145 -7.53 14.32 -2.46
N PHE A 146 -7.01 13.11 -2.66
CA PHE A 146 -6.76 12.56 -3.99
C PHE A 146 -8.03 12.09 -4.69
N ILE A 147 -9.02 11.57 -3.95
CA ILE A 147 -10.37 11.33 -4.49
C ILE A 147 -10.98 12.63 -5.02
N PHE A 148 -10.92 13.72 -4.24
CA PHE A 148 -11.45 15.01 -4.68
C PHE A 148 -10.74 15.53 -5.92
N LYS A 149 -9.41 15.41 -5.99
CA LYS A 149 -8.64 15.79 -7.18
C LYS A 149 -8.99 14.95 -8.41
N ALA A 150 -9.11 13.63 -8.25
CA ALA A 150 -9.51 12.74 -9.34
C ALA A 150 -10.89 13.14 -9.89
N ARG A 151 -11.85 13.39 -9.00
CA ARG A 151 -13.19 13.84 -9.37
C ARG A 151 -13.19 15.20 -10.07
N GLU A 152 -12.39 16.15 -9.60
CA GLU A 152 -12.25 17.47 -10.24
C GLU A 152 -11.70 17.33 -11.68
N ILE A 153 -10.71 16.46 -11.88
CA ILE A 153 -10.14 16.18 -13.21
C ILE A 153 -11.20 15.55 -14.13
N ASN A 154 -11.96 14.56 -13.63
CA ASN A 154 -13.02 13.89 -14.39
C ASN A 154 -14.11 14.86 -14.84
N ILE A 155 -14.58 15.74 -13.96
CA ILE A 155 -15.60 16.76 -14.30
C ILE A 155 -15.08 17.71 -15.39
N LYS A 156 -13.82 18.16 -15.30
CA LYS A 156 -13.24 19.08 -16.30
C LYS A 156 -13.03 18.41 -17.67
N ASN A 157 -12.80 17.10 -17.69
CA ASN A 157 -12.52 16.34 -18.91
C ASN A 157 -13.76 15.64 -19.51
N THR A 158 -14.98 15.99 -19.07
CA THR A 158 -16.25 15.41 -19.56
C THR A 158 -16.42 15.49 -21.09
N GLU A 159 -15.72 16.40 -21.78
CA GLU A 159 -15.73 16.54 -23.24
C GLU A 159 -14.73 15.63 -23.98
N ARG A 160 -13.76 15.02 -23.29
CA ARG A 160 -12.80 14.06 -23.86
C ARG A 160 -13.15 12.64 -23.43
N LEU A 161 -13.65 11.87 -24.38
CA LEU A 161 -14.05 10.45 -24.30
C LEU A 161 -12.84 9.53 -24.00
N LEU A 162 -12.27 9.60 -22.79
CA LEU A 162 -11.13 8.79 -22.36
C LEU A 162 -11.54 7.90 -21.18
N SER A 163 -11.84 6.64 -21.48
CA SER A 163 -12.18 5.56 -20.53
C SER A 163 -11.21 5.42 -19.35
N ASN A 164 -9.97 5.88 -19.49
CA ASN A 164 -8.93 5.75 -18.46
C ASN A 164 -9.09 6.75 -17.31
N HIS A 165 -9.84 7.85 -17.50
CA HIS A 165 -10.01 8.87 -16.47
C HIS A 165 -10.92 8.41 -15.32
N ASP A 166 -11.99 7.70 -15.66
CA ASP A 166 -12.91 7.11 -14.68
C ASP A 166 -12.23 5.98 -13.88
N GLN A 167 -11.30 5.25 -14.51
CA GLN A 167 -10.59 4.14 -13.88
C GLN A 167 -9.79 4.58 -12.65
N TYR A 168 -9.11 5.73 -12.70
CA TYR A 168 -8.33 6.22 -11.56
C TYR A 168 -9.20 6.51 -10.32
N GLU A 169 -10.34 7.17 -10.52
CA GLU A 169 -11.29 7.44 -9.43
C GLU A 169 -11.88 6.14 -8.86
N ILE A 170 -12.19 5.18 -9.74
CA ILE A 170 -12.69 3.85 -9.35
C ILE A 170 -11.64 3.10 -8.52
N THR A 171 -10.37 3.07 -8.95
CA THR A 171 -9.28 2.43 -8.20
C THR A 171 -9.11 3.04 -6.81
N LEU A 172 -9.22 4.37 -6.67
CA LEU A 172 -9.18 5.02 -5.37
C LEU A 172 -10.37 4.62 -4.47
N LYS A 173 -11.58 4.46 -5.02
CA LYS A 173 -12.74 3.97 -4.25
C LYS A 173 -12.56 2.54 -3.76
N TYR A 174 -11.98 1.67 -4.60
CA TYR A 174 -11.62 0.31 -4.17
C TYR A 174 -10.59 0.35 -3.05
N LEU A 175 -9.57 1.19 -3.17
CA LEU A 175 -8.58 1.38 -2.12
C LEU A 175 -9.22 1.85 -0.79
N SER A 176 -10.26 2.71 -0.84
CA SER A 176 -11.04 3.07 0.36
C SER A 176 -11.66 1.84 1.03
N ALA A 177 -12.31 0.97 0.25
CA ALA A 177 -12.94 -0.25 0.77
C ALA A 177 -11.92 -1.19 1.40
N TYR A 178 -10.76 -1.35 0.77
CA TYR A 178 -9.67 -2.15 1.30
C TYR A 178 -9.09 -1.58 2.59
N TYR A 179 -8.93 -0.25 2.72
CA TYR A 179 -8.50 0.36 3.97
C TYR A 179 -9.45 0.08 5.13
N VAL A 180 -10.76 0.22 4.91
CA VAL A 180 -11.76 -0.05 5.94
C VAL A 180 -11.75 -1.53 6.34
N LEU A 181 -11.74 -2.43 5.35
CA LEU A 181 -11.67 -3.87 5.59
C LEU A 181 -10.42 -4.23 6.40
N LEU A 182 -9.28 -3.66 6.04
CA LEU A 182 -8.00 -3.94 6.68
C LEU A 182 -7.97 -3.42 8.12
N LEU A 183 -8.47 -2.21 8.37
CA LEU A 183 -8.58 -1.67 9.73
C LEU A 183 -9.54 -2.52 10.57
N ALA A 184 -10.67 -2.95 10.00
CA ALA A 184 -11.60 -3.84 10.68
C ALA A 184 -10.95 -5.20 11.00
N LEU A 185 -10.20 -5.77 10.05
CA LEU A 185 -9.43 -6.99 10.27
C LEU A 185 -8.40 -6.79 11.37
N MET A 186 -7.58 -5.74 11.32
CA MET A 186 -6.58 -5.46 12.36
C MET A 186 -7.18 -5.33 13.77
N VAL A 187 -8.35 -4.71 13.90
CA VAL A 187 -9.04 -4.59 15.19
C VAL A 187 -9.65 -5.93 15.64
N SER A 188 -10.16 -6.73 14.70
CA SER A 188 -10.91 -7.96 15.01
C SER A 188 -10.03 -9.20 15.13
N PHE A 189 -8.91 -9.24 14.42
CA PHE A 189 -8.06 -10.39 14.22
C PHE A 189 -6.66 -9.92 13.84
N ASP A 190 -5.64 -10.10 14.70
CA ASP A 190 -4.25 -9.80 14.34
C ASP A 190 -3.66 -10.98 13.53
N PRO A 191 -3.74 -10.96 12.18
CA PRO A 191 -3.50 -12.15 11.38
C PRO A 191 -2.00 -12.46 11.32
N LEU A 192 -1.19 -11.41 11.26
CA LEU A 192 0.26 -11.52 11.13
C LEU A 192 0.88 -11.95 12.46
N HIS A 193 0.39 -11.47 13.60
CA HIS A 193 0.82 -12.00 14.90
C HIS A 193 0.58 -13.51 14.98
N GLN A 194 -0.61 -13.99 14.58
CA GLN A 194 -0.89 -15.42 14.59
C GLN A 194 0.02 -16.22 13.65
N ILE A 195 0.30 -15.71 12.45
CA ILE A 195 1.22 -16.36 11.50
C ILE A 195 2.64 -16.44 12.08
N PHE A 196 3.18 -15.36 12.64
CA PHE A 196 4.54 -15.37 13.19
C PHE A 196 4.67 -16.22 14.46
N VAL A 197 3.64 -16.25 15.31
CA VAL A 197 3.59 -17.17 16.45
C VAL A 197 3.57 -18.62 15.97
N TRP A 198 2.77 -18.93 14.94
CA TRP A 198 2.72 -20.26 14.36
C TRP A 198 4.08 -20.70 13.80
N ILE A 199 4.77 -19.82 13.04
CA ILE A 199 6.12 -20.09 12.52
C ILE A 199 7.06 -20.47 13.65
N ARG A 200 7.08 -19.69 14.74
CA ARG A 200 7.94 -19.94 15.90
C ARG A 200 7.65 -21.28 16.59
N LEU A 201 6.39 -21.67 16.70
CA LEU A 201 6.02 -22.93 17.35
C LEU A 201 6.40 -24.17 16.53
N HIS A 202 6.65 -24.01 15.23
CA HIS A 202 6.95 -25.11 14.30
C HIS A 202 8.33 -25.03 13.65
N SER A 203 9.19 -24.10 14.11
CA SER A 203 10.60 -23.95 13.72
C SER A 203 11.52 -24.41 14.83
#